data_AF-R7K8A3-F1
#
_entry.id   AF-R7K8A3-F1
#
_cell.length_a   1.000
_cell.length_b   1.000
_cell.length_c   1.000
_cell.angle_alpha   90.00
_cell.angle_beta   90.00
_cell.angle_gamma   90.00
#
_symmetry.space_group_name_H-M   'P 1'
#
loop_
_entity.id
_entity.type
_entity.pdbx_description
1 polymer ?
#
loop_
_entity_poly.entity_id
_entity_poly.type
_entity_poly.pdbx_seq_one_letter_code
_entity_poly.pdbx_strand_id
1 'polypeptide(L)'
;MFEKMVFSNVDEKAEFEKYIKIKGQFLFKQMYCYLIKFDQSKVKYSDLSSCIKYDKNLRDALYIYLATFEEYLRAQLFDRYDIERDFKLNRKEEDYIIKMAQNVYKQAEKEDSELYKNFNLDLGETIELVKEIKMFDVEKCREFDEIRKVRNVVMHHNLLVLGKEQKFNKIEANKEKMKAGIKALANNLPEGYKLNFINKINNLRCDFTDYKLKLEM
;
A
#
# COMPACT_ATOMS: atom_id res chain seq x y z
N MET A 1 -4.87 31.42 3.34
CA MET A 1 -4.77 29.95 3.07
C MET A 1 -4.61 29.12 4.34
N PHE A 2 -3.71 29.51 5.26
CA PHE A 2 -3.43 28.84 6.53
C PHE A 2 -3.57 29.80 7.73
N GLU A 3 -4.69 30.54 7.80
CA GLU A 3 -4.87 31.69 8.71
C GLU A 3 -4.75 31.35 10.20
N LYS A 4 -5.12 30.13 10.58
CA LYS A 4 -5.09 29.68 11.97
C LYS A 4 -3.88 28.80 12.27
N MET A 5 -2.86 28.82 11.41
CA MET A 5 -1.62 28.08 11.63
C MET A 5 -0.78 28.76 12.72
N VAL A 6 -0.35 27.97 13.70
CA VAL A 6 0.50 28.42 14.81
C VAL A 6 1.84 27.72 14.73
N PHE A 7 2.91 28.50 14.85
CA PHE A 7 4.29 28.03 14.88
C PHE A 7 4.88 28.26 16.29
N SER A 8 5.71 27.34 16.76
CA SER A 8 6.40 27.43 18.05
C SER A 8 7.54 28.44 18.05
N ASN A 9 8.21 28.65 16.90
CA ASN A 9 9.31 29.59 16.75
C ASN A 9 9.52 29.96 15.26
N VAL A 10 10.49 30.85 15.01
CA VAL A 10 10.83 31.33 13.65
C VAL A 10 11.40 30.20 12.78
N ASP A 11 12.16 29.28 13.36
CA ASP A 11 12.74 28.14 12.64
C ASP A 11 11.65 27.18 12.12
N GLU A 12 10.62 26.90 12.92
CA GLU A 12 9.49 26.07 12.53
C GLU A 12 8.69 26.70 11.38
N LYS A 13 8.55 28.04 11.40
CA LYS A 13 7.93 28.78 10.29
C LYS A 13 8.78 28.69 9.01
N ALA A 14 10.10 28.81 9.12
CA ALA A 14 11.01 28.64 7.97
C ALA A 14 10.98 27.19 7.43
N GLU A 15 10.87 26.19 8.30
CA GLU A 15 10.69 24.78 7.92
C GLU A 15 9.40 24.60 7.11
N PHE A 16 8.29 25.19 7.55
CA PHE A 16 7.02 25.20 6.81
C PHE A 16 7.16 25.81 5.42
N GLU A 17 7.74 27.01 5.33
CA GLU A 17 7.94 27.72 4.06
C GLU A 17 8.87 26.97 3.08
N LYS A 18 9.83 26.21 3.60
CA LYS A 18 10.67 25.30 2.81
C LYS A 18 9.86 24.10 2.29
N TYR A 19 9.18 23.37 3.17
CA TYR A 19 8.52 22.13 2.76
C TYR A 19 7.25 22.34 1.94
N ILE A 20 6.55 23.46 2.10
CA ILE A 20 5.41 23.78 1.24
C ILE A 20 5.81 23.91 -0.23
N LYS A 21 7.03 24.42 -0.51
CA LYS A 21 7.60 24.49 -1.85
C LYS A 21 7.99 23.10 -2.38
N ILE A 22 8.53 22.24 -1.52
CA ILE A 22 9.00 20.89 -1.90
C ILE A 22 7.82 19.93 -2.15
N LYS A 23 6.82 19.92 -1.27
CA LYS A 23 5.73 18.92 -1.29
C LYS A 23 4.42 19.45 -1.89
N GLY A 24 4.37 20.74 -2.21
CA GLY A 24 3.20 21.40 -2.78
C GLY A 24 2.19 21.87 -1.73
N GLN A 25 1.67 23.08 -1.92
CA GLN A 25 0.75 23.74 -0.98
C GLN A 25 -0.57 22.99 -0.74
N PHE A 26 -1.08 22.26 -1.73
CA PHE A 26 -2.38 21.61 -1.63
C PHE A 26 -2.37 20.41 -0.69
N LEU A 27 -1.24 19.71 -0.57
CA LEU A 27 -1.05 18.66 0.42
C LEU A 27 -1.16 19.24 1.84
N PHE A 28 -0.46 20.36 2.10
CA PHE A 28 -0.57 21.09 3.36
C PHE A 28 -1.99 21.58 3.60
N LYS A 29 -2.66 22.09 2.56
CA LYS A 29 -4.02 22.60 2.65
C LYS A 29 -5.03 21.52 3.03
N GLN A 30 -4.94 20.34 2.42
CA GLN A 30 -5.80 19.21 2.76
C GLN A 30 -5.64 18.82 4.24
N MET A 31 -4.39 18.70 4.71
CA MET A 31 -4.11 18.38 6.12
C MET A 31 -4.60 19.46 7.07
N TYR A 32 -4.34 20.74 6.75
CA TYR A 32 -4.85 21.86 7.54
C TYR A 32 -6.37 21.85 7.65
N CYS A 33 -7.08 21.63 6.54
CA CYS A 33 -8.54 21.53 6.53
C CYS A 33 -9.07 20.31 7.29
N TYR A 34 -8.27 19.25 7.43
CA TYR A 34 -8.59 18.12 8.29
C TYR A 34 -8.44 18.51 9.77
N LEU A 35 -7.28 19.06 10.15
CA LEU A 35 -6.96 19.39 11.54
C LEU A 35 -7.83 20.49 12.14
N ILE A 36 -8.19 21.52 11.35
CA ILE A 36 -9.04 22.62 11.83
C ILE A 36 -10.45 22.16 12.25
N LYS A 37 -10.86 20.94 11.89
CA LYS A 37 -12.14 20.36 12.34
C LYS A 37 -12.09 19.90 13.81
N PHE A 38 -10.90 19.63 14.34
CA PHE A 38 -10.69 19.22 15.72
C PHE A 38 -10.48 20.40 16.65
N ASP A 39 -9.83 21.46 16.16
CA ASP A 39 -9.73 22.74 16.85
C ASP A 39 -9.94 23.88 15.84
N GLN A 40 -11.11 24.50 15.89
CA GLN A 40 -11.47 25.57 14.96
C GLN A 40 -10.70 26.87 15.24
N SER A 41 -9.99 27.00 16.36
CA SER A 41 -9.27 28.22 16.71
C SER A 41 -7.85 28.23 16.16
N LYS A 42 -7.19 27.07 16.09
CA LYS A 42 -5.77 26.94 15.73
C LYS A 42 -5.42 25.56 15.17
N VAL A 43 -4.37 25.53 14.35
CA VAL A 43 -3.69 24.31 13.92
C VAL A 43 -2.21 24.49 14.21
N LYS A 44 -1.61 23.62 15.03
CA LYS A 44 -0.16 23.65 15.24
C LYS A 44 0.55 23.07 14.03
N TYR A 45 1.62 23.72 13.58
CA TYR A 45 2.42 23.17 12.49
C TYR A 45 3.08 21.83 12.86
N SER A 46 3.52 21.67 14.10
CA SER A 46 4.03 20.39 14.62
C SER A 46 3.04 19.24 14.40
N ASP A 47 1.76 19.40 14.72
CA ASP A 47 0.73 18.39 14.47
C ASP A 47 0.59 18.09 12.97
N LEU A 48 0.46 19.14 12.14
CA LEU A 48 0.34 19.02 10.69
C LEU A 48 1.53 18.30 10.06
N SER A 49 2.74 18.71 10.43
CA SER A 49 3.98 18.13 9.91
C SER A 49 4.15 16.70 10.38
N SER A 50 3.73 16.37 11.61
CA SER A 50 3.74 15.00 12.14
C SER A 50 2.82 14.08 11.35
N CYS A 51 1.63 14.54 10.95
CA CYS A 51 0.71 13.75 10.12
C CYS A 51 1.31 13.47 8.73
N ILE A 52 1.91 14.48 8.08
CA ILE A 52 2.55 14.30 6.77
C ILE A 52 3.75 13.35 6.87
N LYS A 53 4.57 13.49 7.91
CA LYS A 53 5.73 12.61 8.18
C LYS A 53 5.26 11.17 8.46
N TYR A 54 4.21 11.00 9.25
CA TYR A 54 3.57 9.71 9.50
C TYR A 54 3.12 9.04 8.21
N ASP A 55 2.40 9.77 7.35
CA ASP A 55 1.84 9.23 6.11
C ASP A 55 2.95 8.78 5.14
N LYS A 56 4.05 9.54 5.06
CA LYS A 56 5.27 9.13 4.35
C LYS A 56 5.88 7.85 4.95
N ASN A 57 6.10 7.81 6.26
CA ASN A 57 6.72 6.65 6.92
C ASN A 57 5.84 5.40 6.81
N LEU A 58 4.52 5.57 6.82
CA LEU A 58 3.55 4.52 6.56
C LEU A 58 3.70 3.99 5.13
N ARG A 59 3.82 4.87 4.14
CA ARG A 59 4.07 4.48 2.75
C ARG A 59 5.36 3.70 2.59
N ASP A 60 6.46 4.19 3.17
CA ASP A 60 7.77 3.55 3.10
C ASP A 60 7.74 2.15 3.75
N ALA A 61 7.06 2.02 4.90
CA ALA A 61 6.86 0.72 5.53
C ALA A 61 6.04 -0.22 4.64
N LEU A 62 4.90 0.25 4.11
CA LEU A 62 4.04 -0.57 3.26
C LEU A 62 4.75 -1.01 1.98
N TYR A 63 5.58 -0.17 1.39
CA TYR A 63 6.34 -0.50 0.18
C TYR A 63 7.23 -1.73 0.39
N ILE A 64 7.96 -1.79 1.51
CA ILE A 64 8.83 -2.92 1.87
C ILE A 64 8.02 -4.22 1.98
N TYR A 65 6.92 -4.19 2.72
CA TYR A 65 6.12 -5.41 2.96
C TYR A 65 5.28 -5.82 1.74
N LEU A 66 4.86 -4.87 0.90
CA LEU A 66 4.23 -5.17 -0.39
C LEU A 66 5.20 -5.88 -1.33
N ALA A 67 6.45 -5.40 -1.41
CA ALA A 67 7.50 -6.08 -2.19
C ALA A 67 7.77 -7.49 -1.65
N THR A 68 7.85 -7.64 -0.32
CA THR A 68 8.02 -8.96 0.33
C THR A 68 6.87 -9.91 -0.03
N PHE A 69 5.63 -9.44 -0.01
CA PHE A 69 4.47 -10.23 -0.43
C PHE A 69 4.54 -10.63 -1.90
N GLU A 70 4.91 -9.70 -2.78
CA GLU A 70 5.03 -9.95 -4.22
C GLU A 70 6.09 -11.01 -4.52
N GLU A 71 7.26 -10.91 -3.91
CA GLU A 71 8.33 -11.91 -4.00
C GLU A 71 7.87 -13.27 -3.47
N TYR A 72 7.18 -13.29 -2.31
CA TYR A 72 6.70 -14.53 -1.71
C TYR A 72 5.60 -15.22 -2.53
N LEU A 73 4.68 -14.45 -3.12
CA LEU A 73 3.65 -14.98 -4.01
C LEU A 73 4.27 -15.59 -5.26
N ARG A 74 5.27 -14.91 -5.84
CA ARG A 74 6.03 -15.41 -6.99
C ARG A 74 6.80 -16.68 -6.68
N ALA A 75 7.50 -16.74 -5.55
CA ALA A 75 8.20 -17.95 -5.11
C ALA A 75 7.24 -19.15 -5.05
N GLN A 76 6.10 -18.99 -4.38
CA GLN A 76 5.09 -20.06 -4.32
C GLN A 76 4.56 -20.47 -5.71
N LEU A 77 4.43 -19.52 -6.64
CA LEU A 77 4.00 -19.80 -8.01
C LEU A 77 5.06 -20.65 -8.73
N PHE A 78 6.33 -20.24 -8.68
CA PHE A 78 7.43 -20.94 -9.35
C PHE A 78 7.73 -22.30 -8.73
N ASP A 79 7.53 -22.46 -7.42
CA ASP A 79 7.73 -23.75 -6.74
C ASP A 79 6.71 -24.82 -7.19
N ARG A 80 5.52 -24.40 -7.66
CA ARG A 80 4.39 -25.30 -7.95
C ARG A 80 4.08 -25.42 -9.44
N TYR A 81 4.49 -24.45 -10.24
CA TYR A 81 4.05 -24.32 -11.63
C TYR A 81 5.21 -23.96 -12.57
N ASP A 82 5.07 -24.39 -13.82
CA ASP A 82 5.90 -23.97 -14.94
C ASP A 82 5.01 -23.63 -16.14
N ILE A 83 5.60 -23.15 -17.23
CA ILE A 83 4.89 -22.80 -18.46
C ILE A 83 5.45 -23.56 -19.66
N GLU A 84 4.62 -23.73 -20.70
CA GLU A 84 5.08 -24.34 -21.95
C GLU A 84 6.30 -23.60 -22.52
N ARG A 85 7.31 -24.37 -22.96
CA ARG A 85 8.64 -23.84 -23.31
C ARG A 85 8.62 -22.80 -24.43
N ASP A 86 7.72 -22.97 -25.39
CA ASP A 86 7.59 -22.10 -26.56
C ASP A 86 6.51 -21.02 -26.39
N PHE A 87 5.86 -20.95 -25.22
CA PHE A 87 4.85 -19.94 -24.94
C PHE A 87 5.48 -18.54 -24.88
N LYS A 88 4.87 -17.60 -25.59
CA LYS A 88 5.26 -16.18 -25.58
C LYS A 88 4.07 -15.31 -25.22
N LEU A 89 4.21 -14.56 -24.14
CA LEU A 89 3.16 -13.66 -23.67
C LEU A 89 2.98 -12.48 -24.63
N ASN A 90 1.78 -12.31 -25.19
CA ASN A 90 1.41 -11.15 -26.01
C ASN A 90 0.47 -10.21 -25.24
N ARG A 91 1.03 -9.20 -24.57
CA ARG A 91 0.26 -8.22 -23.77
C ARG A 91 -0.69 -7.31 -24.56
N LYS A 92 -0.68 -7.38 -25.90
CA LYS A 92 -1.62 -6.62 -26.73
C LYS A 92 -2.99 -7.30 -26.85
N GLU A 93 -3.09 -8.56 -26.42
CA GLU A 93 -4.34 -9.31 -26.44
C GLU A 93 -5.13 -9.02 -25.18
N GLU A 94 -6.45 -8.90 -25.27
CA GLU A 94 -7.30 -8.57 -24.11
C GLU A 94 -7.23 -9.65 -23.02
N ASP A 95 -7.18 -10.93 -23.40
CA ASP A 95 -7.21 -12.08 -22.49
C ASP A 95 -5.83 -12.73 -22.25
N TYR A 96 -4.75 -11.96 -22.35
CA TYR A 96 -3.39 -12.50 -22.33
C TYR A 96 -3.04 -13.27 -21.04
N ILE A 97 -3.61 -12.91 -19.89
CA ILE A 97 -3.43 -13.64 -18.62
C ILE A 97 -4.16 -14.99 -18.64
N ILE A 98 -5.39 -15.04 -19.16
CA ILE A 98 -6.15 -16.30 -19.31
C ILE A 98 -5.41 -17.25 -20.24
N LYS A 99 -4.88 -16.74 -21.36
CA LYS A 99 -4.05 -17.52 -22.29
C LYS A 99 -2.78 -18.01 -21.63
N MET A 100 -2.11 -17.17 -20.84
CA MET A 100 -0.95 -17.60 -20.04
C MET A 100 -1.34 -18.73 -19.08
N ALA A 101 -2.45 -18.58 -18.34
CA ALA A 101 -2.93 -19.58 -17.41
C ALA A 101 -3.22 -20.94 -18.07
N GLN A 102 -3.74 -20.95 -19.31
CA GLN A 102 -3.99 -22.18 -20.08
C GLN A 102 -2.71 -22.94 -20.44
N ASN A 103 -1.56 -22.25 -20.52
CA ASN A 103 -0.25 -22.83 -20.83
C ASN A 103 0.58 -23.11 -19.56
N VAL A 104 0.05 -22.76 -18.38
CA VAL A 104 0.68 -23.05 -17.10
C VAL A 104 0.25 -24.43 -16.63
N TYR A 105 1.22 -25.26 -16.21
CA TYR A 105 0.99 -26.59 -15.68
C TYR A 105 1.66 -26.78 -14.33
N LYS A 106 1.11 -27.68 -13.50
CA LYS A 106 1.76 -28.07 -12.25
C LYS A 106 3.05 -28.82 -12.58
N GLN A 107 4.16 -28.36 -12.03
CA GLN A 107 5.44 -29.06 -12.19
C GLN A 107 5.77 -29.88 -10.94
N ALA A 108 6.47 -30.99 -11.14
CA ALA A 108 7.14 -31.73 -10.09
C ALA A 108 8.62 -31.77 -10.46
N GLU A 109 9.42 -31.01 -9.71
CA GLU A 109 10.89 -31.03 -9.71
C GLU A 109 11.57 -30.80 -11.07
N LYS A 110 12.09 -29.58 -11.27
CA LYS A 110 13.07 -29.27 -12.31
C LYS A 110 14.18 -28.38 -11.73
N GLU A 111 15.39 -28.54 -12.26
CA GLU A 111 16.53 -27.63 -11.99
C GLU A 111 16.33 -26.24 -12.63
N ASP A 112 15.34 -26.09 -13.52
CA ASP A 112 15.15 -24.92 -14.36
C ASP A 112 13.65 -24.60 -14.58
N SER A 113 13.29 -23.32 -14.66
CA SER A 113 11.91 -22.84 -14.80
C SER A 113 11.77 -21.83 -15.93
N GLU A 114 11.00 -22.20 -16.97
CA GLU A 114 10.69 -21.29 -18.08
C GLU A 114 9.73 -20.20 -17.62
N LEU A 115 8.83 -20.52 -16.68
CA LEU A 115 7.94 -19.54 -16.07
C LEU A 115 8.74 -18.44 -15.37
N TYR A 116 9.76 -18.79 -14.58
CA TYR A 116 10.62 -17.82 -13.90
C TYR A 116 11.38 -16.93 -14.89
N LYS A 117 12.03 -17.53 -15.90
CA LYS A 117 12.83 -16.78 -16.90
C LYS A 117 12.02 -15.76 -17.68
N ASN A 118 10.77 -16.11 -18.01
CA ASN A 118 9.89 -15.29 -18.82
C ASN A 118 8.93 -14.45 -17.96
N PHE A 119 9.07 -14.46 -16.63
CA PHE A 119 8.16 -13.77 -15.73
C PHE A 119 8.39 -12.26 -15.76
N ASN A 120 7.38 -11.51 -16.18
CA ASN A 120 7.42 -10.04 -16.16
C ASN A 120 6.11 -9.43 -15.62
N LEU A 121 5.24 -10.24 -15.01
CA LEU A 121 3.94 -9.77 -14.54
C LEU A 121 4.10 -8.84 -13.33
N ASP A 122 3.38 -7.74 -13.31
CA ASP A 122 3.26 -6.90 -12.12
C ASP A 122 2.42 -7.61 -11.03
N LEU A 123 2.35 -7.06 -9.82
CA LEU A 123 1.58 -7.71 -8.75
C LEU A 123 0.10 -7.96 -9.12
N GLY A 124 -0.54 -7.04 -9.84
CA GLY A 124 -1.95 -7.18 -10.21
C GLY A 124 -2.15 -8.31 -11.20
N GLU A 125 -1.32 -8.33 -12.24
CA GLU A 125 -1.26 -9.39 -13.25
C GLU A 125 -0.91 -10.76 -12.62
N THR A 126 0.01 -10.77 -11.64
CA THR A 126 0.37 -11.98 -10.89
C THR A 126 -0.80 -12.52 -10.07
N ILE A 127 -1.53 -11.64 -9.36
CA ILE A 127 -2.74 -12.02 -8.60
C ILE A 127 -3.81 -12.59 -9.53
N GLU A 128 -3.97 -12.02 -10.73
CA GLU A 128 -4.90 -12.52 -11.74
C GLU A 128 -4.49 -13.91 -12.22
N LEU A 129 -3.21 -14.11 -12.56
CA LEU A 129 -2.71 -15.43 -12.97
C LEU A 129 -2.94 -16.51 -11.91
N VAL A 130 -2.62 -16.24 -10.64
CA VAL A 130 -2.78 -17.25 -9.57
C VAL A 130 -4.25 -17.59 -9.30
N LYS A 131 -5.18 -16.67 -9.61
CA LYS A 131 -6.64 -16.92 -9.58
C LYS A 131 -7.07 -17.80 -10.73
N GLU A 132 -6.64 -17.49 -11.95
CA GLU A 132 -6.99 -18.24 -13.17
C GLU A 132 -6.53 -19.70 -13.09
N ILE A 133 -5.31 -19.94 -12.60
CA ILE A 133 -4.79 -21.31 -12.39
C ILE A 133 -5.31 -21.98 -11.10
N LYS A 134 -6.17 -21.28 -10.35
CA LYS A 134 -6.79 -21.74 -9.10
C LYS A 134 -5.78 -22.23 -8.06
N MET A 135 -4.69 -21.47 -7.90
CA MET A 135 -3.61 -21.79 -6.97
C MET A 135 -4.03 -21.69 -5.50
N PHE A 136 -5.01 -20.82 -5.21
CA PHE A 136 -5.55 -20.58 -3.88
C PHE A 136 -7.08 -20.62 -3.89
N ASP A 137 -7.68 -20.80 -2.72
CA ASP A 137 -9.13 -20.72 -2.55
C ASP A 137 -9.66 -19.28 -2.76
N VAL A 138 -10.99 -19.18 -2.84
CA VAL A 138 -11.70 -17.92 -3.09
C VAL A 138 -11.49 -16.91 -1.96
N GLU A 139 -11.37 -17.35 -0.71
CA GLU A 139 -11.20 -16.45 0.44
C GLU A 139 -9.82 -15.80 0.42
N LYS A 140 -8.77 -16.58 0.18
CA LYS A 140 -7.39 -16.11 0.00
C LYS A 140 -7.29 -15.15 -1.18
N CYS A 141 -7.97 -15.47 -2.28
CA CYS A 141 -8.05 -14.61 -3.46
C CYS A 141 -8.72 -13.25 -3.18
N ARG A 142 -9.70 -13.20 -2.26
CA ARG A 142 -10.29 -11.93 -1.80
C ARG A 142 -9.30 -11.11 -0.97
N GLU A 143 -8.50 -11.75 -0.12
CA GLU A 143 -7.43 -11.03 0.61
C GLU A 143 -6.42 -10.41 -0.36
N PHE A 144 -6.03 -11.12 -1.43
CA PHE A 144 -5.14 -10.58 -2.46
C PHE A 144 -5.73 -9.35 -3.16
N ASP A 145 -7.04 -9.30 -3.39
CA ASP A 145 -7.69 -8.10 -3.94
C ASP A 145 -7.59 -6.90 -2.99
N GLU A 146 -7.70 -7.11 -1.68
CA GLU A 146 -7.51 -6.05 -0.69
C GLU A 146 -6.05 -5.55 -0.68
N ILE A 147 -5.08 -6.48 -0.80
CA ILE A 147 -3.65 -6.13 -0.92
C ILE A 147 -3.41 -5.31 -2.19
N ARG A 148 -3.98 -5.71 -3.33
CA ARG A 148 -3.88 -4.97 -4.60
C ARG A 148 -4.43 -3.56 -4.49
N LYS A 149 -5.57 -3.38 -3.82
CA LYS A 149 -6.15 -2.05 -3.55
C LYS A 149 -5.20 -1.17 -2.74
N VAL A 150 -4.61 -1.71 -1.67
CA VAL A 150 -3.63 -0.97 -0.86
C VAL A 150 -2.38 -0.65 -1.66
N ARG A 151 -1.84 -1.61 -2.44
CA ARG A 151 -0.70 -1.38 -3.33
C ARG A 151 -0.94 -0.20 -4.26
N ASN A 152 -2.11 -0.14 -4.90
CA ASN A 152 -2.44 0.96 -5.79
C ASN A 152 -2.46 2.30 -5.05
N VAL A 153 -3.07 2.37 -3.86
CA VAL A 153 -3.09 3.60 -3.06
C VAL A 153 -1.68 4.02 -2.61
N VAL A 154 -0.84 3.07 -2.21
CA VAL A 154 0.56 3.30 -1.80
C VAL A 154 1.41 3.88 -2.92
N MET A 155 1.19 3.45 -4.16
CA MET A 155 1.91 3.95 -5.34
C MET A 155 1.41 5.32 -5.84
N HIS A 156 0.27 5.80 -5.36
CA HIS A 156 -0.25 7.12 -5.71
C HIS A 156 0.29 8.23 -4.80
N HIS A 157 0.33 9.47 -5.31
CA HIS A 157 0.91 10.60 -4.57
C HIS A 157 0.09 11.05 -3.34
N ASN A 158 -1.21 10.73 -3.28
CA ASN A 158 -2.11 11.21 -2.23
C ASN A 158 -1.76 10.69 -0.83
N LEU A 159 -2.17 11.42 0.22
CA LEU A 159 -2.09 10.92 1.59
C LEU A 159 -2.86 9.60 1.72
N LEU A 160 -2.29 8.63 2.40
CA LEU A 160 -2.85 7.29 2.61
C LEU A 160 -4.05 7.35 3.55
N VAL A 161 -3.96 8.09 4.65
CA VAL A 161 -5.03 8.15 5.65
C VAL A 161 -6.23 8.96 5.14
N LEU A 162 -5.99 10.10 4.51
CA LEU A 162 -7.07 10.95 3.98
C LEU A 162 -7.55 10.52 2.60
N GLY A 163 -6.70 9.84 1.82
CA GLY A 163 -6.93 9.63 0.41
C GLY A 163 -7.16 10.96 -0.32
N LYS A 164 -8.16 10.96 -1.19
CA LYS A 164 -8.64 12.16 -1.90
C LYS A 164 -9.79 12.86 -1.15
N GLU A 165 -10.13 12.38 0.04
CA GLU A 165 -11.37 12.77 0.72
C GLU A 165 -11.21 14.04 1.55
N GLN A 166 -12.33 14.76 1.71
CA GLN A 166 -12.42 15.96 2.53
C GLN A 166 -13.51 15.87 3.60
N LYS A 167 -14.47 14.94 3.45
CA LYS A 167 -15.55 14.73 4.43
C LYS A 167 -15.10 13.72 5.48
N PHE A 168 -15.41 14.00 6.75
CA PHE A 168 -14.90 13.23 7.89
C PHE A 168 -15.33 11.75 7.83
N ASN A 169 -16.62 11.49 7.57
CA ASN A 169 -17.15 10.14 7.40
C ASN A 169 -16.44 9.34 6.30
N LYS A 170 -16.10 9.99 5.17
CA LYS A 170 -15.36 9.35 4.09
C LYS A 170 -13.89 9.10 4.43
N ILE A 171 -13.27 9.98 5.22
CA ILE A 171 -11.91 9.79 5.75
C ILE A 171 -11.89 8.58 6.69
N GLU A 172 -12.84 8.47 7.62
CA GLU A 172 -12.92 7.31 8.52
C GLU A 172 -13.17 6.01 7.73
N ALA A 173 -14.05 6.04 6.72
CA ALA A 173 -14.23 4.89 5.82
C ALA A 173 -12.94 4.53 5.06
N ASN A 174 -12.13 5.52 4.66
CA ASN A 174 -10.83 5.28 4.03
C ASN A 174 -9.81 4.68 5.03
N LYS A 175 -9.79 5.15 6.28
CA LYS A 175 -8.97 4.54 7.34
C LYS A 175 -9.29 3.08 7.53
N GLU A 176 -10.57 2.72 7.62
CA GLU A 176 -10.97 1.31 7.78
C GLU A 176 -10.58 0.46 6.57
N LYS A 177 -10.73 0.98 5.34
CA LYS A 177 -10.21 0.29 4.13
C LYS A 177 -8.70 0.07 4.19
N MET A 178 -7.94 1.09 4.59
CA MET A 178 -6.49 0.96 4.76
C MET A 178 -6.14 -0.07 5.83
N LYS A 179 -6.81 -0.06 6.98
CA LYS A 179 -6.60 -1.07 8.03
C LYS A 179 -6.91 -2.49 7.53
N ALA A 180 -8.02 -2.68 6.82
CA ALA A 180 -8.41 -3.98 6.28
C ALA A 180 -7.36 -4.52 5.30
N GLY A 181 -6.90 -3.70 4.36
CA GLY A 181 -5.89 -4.14 3.40
C GLY A 181 -4.49 -4.32 4.03
N ILE A 182 -4.15 -3.54 5.07
CA ILE A 182 -2.92 -3.77 5.85
C ILE A 182 -3.00 -5.10 6.62
N LYS A 183 -4.16 -5.41 7.23
CA LYS A 183 -4.40 -6.71 7.88
C LYS A 183 -4.32 -7.86 6.87
N ALA A 184 -4.92 -7.70 5.69
CA ALA A 184 -4.83 -8.67 4.61
C ALA A 184 -3.37 -8.90 4.18
N LEU A 185 -2.58 -7.83 3.99
CA LEU A 185 -1.15 -7.95 3.72
C LEU A 185 -0.44 -8.72 4.83
N ALA A 186 -0.69 -8.37 6.09
CA ALA A 186 -0.07 -9.02 7.24
C ALA A 186 -0.36 -10.53 7.30
N ASN A 187 -1.57 -10.96 6.94
CA ASN A 187 -1.97 -12.37 6.89
C ASN A 187 -1.33 -13.17 5.72
N ASN A 188 -0.77 -12.46 4.75
CA ASN A 188 -0.24 -13.05 3.52
C ASN A 188 1.27 -12.89 3.37
N LEU A 189 1.93 -12.31 4.37
CA LEU A 189 3.38 -12.31 4.47
C LEU A 189 3.92 -13.70 4.86
N PRO A 190 5.20 -13.97 4.60
CA PRO A 190 5.87 -15.18 5.09
C PRO A 190 5.77 -15.34 6.61
N GLU A 191 5.98 -16.57 7.07
CA GLU A 191 6.01 -16.88 8.50
C GLU A 191 7.02 -15.99 9.25
N GLY A 192 6.63 -15.51 10.44
CA GLY A 192 7.44 -14.60 11.26
C GLY A 192 7.38 -13.11 10.87
N TYR A 193 6.85 -12.75 9.69
CA TYR A 193 6.79 -11.34 9.26
C TYR A 193 5.56 -10.59 9.79
N LYS A 194 4.44 -11.29 10.00
CA LYS A 194 3.15 -10.68 10.40
C LYS A 194 3.27 -9.78 11.63
N LEU A 195 3.83 -10.30 12.73
CA LEU A 195 3.91 -9.55 13.99
C LEU A 195 4.86 -8.35 13.86
N ASN A 196 6.00 -8.54 13.22
CA ASN A 196 6.97 -7.48 12.96
C ASN A 196 6.36 -6.36 12.11
N PHE A 197 5.56 -6.71 11.10
CA PHE A 197 4.87 -5.74 10.26
C PHE A 197 3.84 -4.94 11.06
N ILE A 198 2.93 -5.60 11.78
CA ILE A 198 1.91 -4.92 12.59
C ILE A 198 2.55 -4.00 13.63
N ASN A 199 3.59 -4.49 14.33
CA ASN A 199 4.35 -3.68 15.29
C ASN A 199 5.02 -2.47 14.63
N LYS A 200 5.62 -2.65 13.44
CA LYS A 200 6.23 -1.55 12.70
C LYS A 200 5.22 -0.44 12.41
N ILE A 201 4.02 -0.80 11.94
CA ILE A 201 2.94 0.15 11.63
C ILE A 201 2.43 0.84 12.90
N ASN A 202 2.12 0.06 13.94
CA ASN A 202 1.63 0.58 15.21
C ASN A 202 2.65 1.48 15.93
N ASN A 203 3.95 1.31 15.69
CA ASN A 203 5.01 2.11 16.31
C ASN A 203 5.41 3.34 15.48
N LEU A 204 4.81 3.58 14.32
CA LEU A 204 5.06 4.81 13.57
C LEU A 204 4.64 6.04 14.38
N ARG A 205 5.54 7.03 14.46
CA ARG A 205 5.28 8.27 15.19
C ARG A 205 4.29 9.16 14.44
N CYS A 206 3.26 9.62 15.14
CA CYS A 206 2.36 10.68 14.74
C CYS A 206 1.93 11.40 16.02
N ASP A 207 2.21 12.69 16.12
CA ASP A 207 1.97 13.43 17.36
C ASP A 207 0.46 13.73 17.51
N PHE A 208 -0.26 13.80 16.39
CA PHE A 208 -1.72 13.88 16.36
C PHE A 208 -2.38 12.49 16.28
N THR A 209 -2.72 11.92 17.44
CA THR A 209 -3.12 10.52 17.57
C THR A 209 -4.37 10.12 16.79
N ASP A 210 -5.32 11.04 16.57
CA ASP A 210 -6.57 10.76 15.85
C ASP A 210 -6.34 10.53 14.35
N TYR A 211 -5.19 10.94 13.82
CA TYR A 211 -4.81 10.67 12.43
C TYR A 211 -4.22 9.27 12.25
N LYS A 212 -3.58 8.74 13.28
CA LYS A 212 -2.80 7.50 13.22
C LYS A 212 -3.72 6.28 13.03
N LEU A 213 -3.30 5.37 12.15
CA LEU A 213 -3.92 4.05 12.04
C LEU A 213 -3.44 3.19 13.21
N LYS A 214 -4.38 2.65 13.98
CA LYS A 214 -4.11 1.63 15.00
C LYS A 214 -4.66 0.30 14.52
N LEU A 215 -3.80 -0.70 14.46
CA LEU A 215 -4.14 -2.06 14.08
C LEU A 215 -4.26 -2.92 15.34
N GLU A 216 -5.39 -3.57 15.48
CA GLU A 216 -5.57 -4.65 16.46
C GLU A 216 -4.80 -5.88 16.00
N MET A 217 -4.15 -6.56 16.95
CA MET A 217 -3.44 -7.82 16.74
C MET A 217 -4.41 -8.98 16.51
#